data_AF-A0ABD5B6G3-F1
#
_entry.id   AF-A0ABD5B6G3-F1
#
_cell.length_a   1.000
_cell.length_b   1.000
_cell.length_c   1.000
_cell.angle_alpha   90.00
_cell.angle_beta   90.00
_cell.angle_gamma   90.00
#
_symmetry.space_group_name_H-M   'P 1'
#
loop_
_entity.id
_entity.type
_entity.pdbx_description
1 polymer ?
#
loop_
_entity_poly.entity_id
_entity_poly.type
_entity_poly.pdbx_seq_one_letter_code
_entity_poly.pdbx_strand_id
1 'polypeptide(L)'
;MTKLLNCLDTICIYVGTYKKYNEGSLFGKWLNLSDYSDYNELIEAMNELHQDETDPEFMFQDYECPSFISSLGLISESYISNDIYDIIGQISDSGYDMEVIESFIDCFGISDLNEAIDRINECYVGEYSDDETFVQLLLEETGDIPQNIPSYICIDWESTARNVMYDYSTSNNHYFRSF
;
A
#
# COMPACT_ATOMS: atom_id res chain seq x y z
N MET A 1 -0.82 21.89 6.64
CA MET A 1 -0.92 20.44 6.85
C MET A 1 -1.79 19.90 5.74
N THR A 2 -1.18 19.69 4.57
CA THR A 2 -1.82 18.93 3.50
C THR A 2 -2.02 17.55 4.10
N LYS A 3 -3.29 17.16 4.25
CA LYS A 3 -3.68 15.84 4.76
C LYS A 3 -2.78 14.81 4.06
N LEU A 4 -2.07 13.98 4.83
CA LEU A 4 -1.79 12.63 4.36
C LEU A 4 -3.12 12.16 3.76
N LEU A 5 -3.11 11.79 2.49
CA LEU A 5 -4.27 11.18 1.84
C LEU A 5 -4.76 10.09 2.81
N ASN A 6 -5.97 10.24 3.33
CA ASN A 6 -6.47 9.27 4.31
C ASN A 6 -6.57 7.98 3.52
N CYS A 7 -5.77 6.96 3.79
CA CYS A 7 -5.70 5.75 2.96
C CYS A 7 -7.09 5.14 2.69
N LEU A 8 -8.06 5.38 3.58
CA LEU A 8 -9.47 5.01 3.40
C LEU A 8 -10.17 5.66 2.19
N ASP A 9 -9.71 6.82 1.71
CA ASP A 9 -10.31 7.52 0.57
C ASP A 9 -10.06 6.82 -0.77
N THR A 10 -9.05 5.94 -0.80
CA THR A 10 -8.71 5.07 -1.93
C THR A 10 -9.48 3.75 -1.92
N ILE A 11 -10.32 3.49 -0.91
CA ILE A 11 -11.04 2.23 -0.75
C ILE A 11 -12.54 2.48 -0.95
N CYS A 12 -13.10 1.87 -1.98
CA CYS A 12 -14.52 1.89 -2.29
C CYS A 12 -15.07 0.47 -2.40
N ILE A 13 -16.29 0.25 -1.91
CA ILE A 13 -16.99 -1.03 -2.03
C ILE A 13 -18.35 -0.84 -2.69
N TYR A 14 -18.74 -1.76 -3.57
CA TYR A 14 -20.11 -1.85 -4.07
C TYR A 14 -20.88 -2.89 -3.26
N VAL A 15 -21.82 -2.43 -2.45
CA VAL A 15 -22.59 -3.30 -1.55
C VAL A 15 -24.03 -3.46 -2.05
N GLY A 16 -24.42 -4.72 -2.22
CA GLY A 16 -25.80 -5.18 -2.43
C GLY A 16 -26.16 -6.26 -1.41
N THR A 17 -27.20 -7.06 -1.71
CA THR A 17 -27.55 -8.25 -0.91
C THR A 17 -27.66 -9.49 -1.78
N TYR A 18 -27.32 -10.66 -1.22
CA TYR A 18 -27.49 -11.93 -1.90
C TYR A 18 -28.96 -12.19 -2.27
N LYS A 19 -29.92 -11.76 -1.42
CA LYS A 19 -31.35 -11.87 -1.72
C LYS A 19 -31.72 -11.11 -2.99
N LYS A 20 -31.36 -9.82 -3.09
CA LYS A 20 -31.63 -8.99 -4.29
C LYS A 20 -30.96 -9.58 -5.52
N TYR A 21 -29.71 -10.02 -5.40
CA TYR A 21 -28.98 -10.65 -6.50
C TYR A 21 -29.70 -11.91 -7.02
N ASN A 22 -30.13 -12.80 -6.12
CA ASN A 22 -30.88 -14.02 -6.46
C ASN A 22 -32.26 -13.75 -7.09
N GLU A 23 -32.86 -12.60 -6.79
CA GLU A 23 -34.10 -12.12 -7.40
C GLU A 23 -33.89 -11.37 -8.72
N GLY A 24 -32.64 -11.32 -9.23
CA GLY A 24 -32.28 -10.66 -10.49
C GLY A 24 -32.11 -9.14 -10.37
N SER A 25 -31.95 -8.62 -9.16
CA SER A 25 -31.72 -7.21 -8.88
C SER A 25 -30.25 -6.95 -8.51
N LEU A 26 -29.60 -6.07 -9.26
CA LEU A 26 -28.26 -5.55 -8.95
C LEU A 26 -28.33 -4.27 -8.10
N PHE A 27 -29.39 -4.08 -7.33
CA PHE A 27 -29.52 -2.89 -6.49
C PHE A 27 -28.48 -2.92 -5.37
N GLY A 28 -27.63 -1.90 -5.38
CA GLY A 28 -26.59 -1.65 -4.40
C GLY A 28 -26.09 -0.22 -4.53
N LYS A 29 -25.02 0.11 -3.78
CA LYS A 29 -24.40 1.44 -3.82
C LYS A 29 -22.89 1.33 -3.62
N TRP A 30 -22.16 2.18 -4.33
CA TRP A 30 -20.75 2.45 -4.03
C TRP A 30 -20.64 3.27 -2.75
N LEU A 31 -19.89 2.75 -1.78
CA LEU A 31 -19.56 3.40 -0.51
C LEU A 31 -18.05 3.62 -0.45
N ASN A 32 -17.61 4.86 -0.16
CA ASN A 32 -16.21 5.16 0.08
C ASN A 32 -15.93 5.01 1.59
N LEU A 33 -14.90 4.28 1.96
CA LEU A 33 -14.64 3.97 3.38
C LEU A 33 -14.28 5.22 4.19
N SER A 34 -13.75 6.28 3.55
CA SER A 34 -13.44 7.54 4.24
C SER A 34 -14.67 8.36 4.62
N ASP A 35 -15.86 8.01 4.11
CA ASP A 35 -17.13 8.65 4.50
C ASP A 35 -17.61 8.20 5.89
N TYR A 36 -16.98 7.18 6.48
CA TYR A 36 -17.34 6.58 7.77
C TYR A 36 -16.15 6.63 8.72
N SER A 37 -16.42 6.89 9.99
CA SER A 37 -15.39 7.01 11.03
C SER A 37 -14.84 5.67 11.50
N ASP A 38 -15.66 4.62 11.45
CA ASP A 38 -15.27 3.27 11.85
C ASP A 38 -16.12 2.19 11.14
N TYR A 39 -15.80 0.93 11.43
CA TYR A 39 -16.50 -0.23 10.89
C TYR A 39 -17.99 -0.28 11.26
N ASN A 40 -18.36 0.17 12.47
CA ASN A 40 -19.76 0.13 12.90
C ASN A 40 -20.60 1.14 12.11
N GLU A 41 -20.08 2.34 11.89
CA GLU A 41 -20.76 3.36 11.08
C GLU A 41 -20.94 2.90 9.63
N LEU A 42 -19.93 2.22 9.05
CA LEU A 42 -20.05 1.59 7.73
C LEU A 42 -21.18 0.54 7.70
N ILE A 43 -21.23 -0.35 8.71
CA ILE A 43 -22.26 -1.37 8.82
C ILE A 43 -23.65 -0.75 9.03
N GLU A 44 -23.77 0.31 9.82
CA GLU A 44 -25.02 1.07 10.00
C GLU A 44 -25.51 1.62 8.65
N ALA A 45 -24.63 2.24 7.85
CA ALA A 45 -24.97 2.75 6.53
C ALA A 45 -25.39 1.64 5.55
N MET A 46 -24.76 0.47 5.61
CA MET A 46 -25.16 -0.71 4.83
C MET A 46 -26.54 -1.23 5.21
N ASN A 47 -26.84 -1.28 6.51
CA ASN A 47 -28.16 -1.66 7.02
C ASN A 47 -29.23 -0.64 6.61
N GLU A 48 -28.93 0.66 6.67
CA GLU A 48 -29.85 1.72 6.21
C GLU A 48 -30.14 1.62 4.71
N LEU A 49 -29.12 1.31 3.89
CA LEU A 49 -29.27 1.12 2.44
C LEU A 49 -30.20 -0.05 2.09
N HIS A 50 -30.22 -1.10 2.91
CA HIS A 50 -30.99 -2.32 2.71
C HIS A 50 -32.08 -2.56 3.77
N GLN A 51 -32.58 -1.47 4.35
CA GLN A 51 -33.62 -1.49 5.41
C GLN A 51 -34.97 -2.12 4.97
N ASP A 52 -35.15 -2.36 3.67
CA ASP A 52 -36.29 -3.09 3.13
C ASP A 52 -36.23 -4.61 3.43
N GLU A 53 -35.10 -5.10 3.93
CA GLU A 53 -34.88 -6.48 4.38
C GLU A 53 -34.75 -6.55 5.90
N THR A 54 -35.31 -7.60 6.53
CA THR A 54 -35.29 -7.76 8.00
C THR A 54 -33.91 -8.16 8.54
N ASP A 55 -33.12 -8.88 7.73
CA ASP A 55 -31.77 -9.36 8.06
C ASP A 55 -30.99 -9.45 6.74
N PRO A 56 -30.48 -8.31 6.22
CA PRO A 56 -29.84 -8.27 4.91
C PRO A 56 -28.52 -9.07 4.93
N GLU A 57 -28.41 -10.05 4.04
CA GLU A 57 -27.16 -10.77 3.80
C GLU A 57 -26.34 -10.01 2.75
N PHE A 58 -25.35 -9.25 3.21
CA PHE A 58 -24.56 -8.36 2.34
C PHE A 58 -23.70 -9.14 1.34
N MET A 59 -23.62 -8.60 0.13
CA MET A 59 -22.77 -9.08 -0.95
C MET A 59 -21.96 -7.90 -1.49
N PHE A 60 -20.63 -7.99 -1.43
CA PHE A 60 -19.68 -7.01 -1.95
C PHE A 60 -19.35 -7.36 -3.40
N GLN A 61 -20.22 -6.94 -4.31
CA GLN A 61 -20.17 -7.39 -5.70
C GLN A 61 -18.95 -6.87 -6.46
N ASP A 62 -18.40 -5.75 -6.00
CA ASP A 62 -17.20 -5.13 -6.54
C ASP A 62 -16.51 -4.27 -5.48
N TYR A 63 -15.22 -3.99 -5.65
CA TYR A 63 -14.47 -3.06 -4.80
C TYR A 63 -13.26 -2.48 -5.56
N GLU A 64 -12.90 -1.25 -5.18
CA GLU A 64 -11.71 -0.57 -5.68
C GLU A 64 -10.80 -0.26 -4.48
N CYS A 65 -9.54 -0.72 -4.54
CA CYS A 65 -8.52 -0.39 -3.55
C CYS A 65 -7.12 -0.57 -4.15
N PRO A 66 -6.06 -0.01 -3.53
CA PRO A 66 -4.69 -0.29 -3.92
C PRO A 66 -4.37 -1.78 -3.88
N SER A 67 -3.48 -2.23 -4.78
CA SER A 67 -3.09 -3.64 -4.94
C SER A 67 -2.64 -4.26 -3.63
N PHE A 68 -1.83 -3.53 -2.86
CA PHE A 68 -1.40 -3.99 -1.54
C PHE A 68 -2.59 -4.26 -0.60
N ILE A 69 -3.58 -3.37 -0.51
CA ILE A 69 -4.78 -3.59 0.33
C ILE A 69 -5.57 -4.80 -0.13
N SER A 70 -5.69 -5.01 -1.44
CA SER A 70 -6.34 -6.22 -1.98
C SER A 70 -5.60 -7.50 -1.59
N SER A 71 -4.25 -7.44 -1.50
CA SER A 71 -3.41 -8.58 -1.13
C SER A 71 -3.54 -9.01 0.34
N LEU A 72 -3.96 -8.08 1.21
CA LEU A 72 -4.21 -8.35 2.63
C LEU A 72 -5.49 -9.20 2.87
N GLY A 73 -6.31 -9.40 1.83
CA GLY A 73 -7.52 -10.23 1.93
C GLY A 73 -8.61 -9.65 2.84
N LEU A 74 -8.63 -8.32 3.02
CA LEU A 74 -9.57 -7.63 3.91
C LEU A 74 -10.98 -7.53 3.33
N ILE A 75 -11.12 -7.68 2.01
CA ILE A 75 -12.39 -7.56 1.29
C ILE A 75 -12.52 -8.75 0.34
N SER A 76 -13.70 -9.35 0.31
CA SER A 76 -14.11 -10.43 -0.59
C SER A 76 -15.59 -10.29 -0.89
N GLU A 77 -16.11 -11.07 -1.85
CA GLU A 77 -17.53 -11.00 -2.24
C GLU A 77 -18.50 -11.17 -1.05
N SER A 78 -18.14 -11.99 -0.07
CA SER A 78 -19.01 -12.36 1.04
C SER A 78 -18.58 -11.78 2.40
N TYR A 79 -17.52 -10.99 2.45
CA TYR A 79 -16.95 -10.53 3.72
C TYR A 79 -16.08 -9.29 3.56
N ILE A 80 -16.18 -8.40 4.54
CA ILE A 80 -15.25 -7.30 4.80
C ILE A 80 -14.76 -7.42 6.24
N SER A 81 -13.45 -7.24 6.45
CA SER A 81 -12.84 -7.34 7.77
C SER A 81 -13.30 -6.24 8.70
N ASN A 82 -13.66 -6.62 9.93
CA ASN A 82 -13.92 -5.68 11.03
C ASN A 82 -12.65 -4.90 11.43
N ASP A 83 -11.47 -5.45 11.13
CA ASP A 83 -10.18 -4.84 11.44
C ASP A 83 -9.70 -3.90 10.31
N ILE A 84 -10.49 -3.71 9.25
CA ILE A 84 -10.07 -2.90 8.08
C ILE A 84 -9.69 -1.48 8.49
N TYR A 85 -10.47 -0.83 9.35
CA TYR A 85 -10.17 0.54 9.80
C TYR A 85 -8.90 0.59 10.65
N ASP A 86 -8.67 -0.41 11.50
CA ASP A 86 -7.48 -0.49 12.35
C ASP A 86 -6.20 -0.75 11.54
N ILE A 87 -6.28 -1.61 10.53
CA ILE A 87 -5.16 -1.91 9.63
C ILE A 87 -4.81 -0.71 8.77
N ILE A 88 -5.81 -0.04 8.18
CA ILE A 88 -5.59 1.18 7.40
C ILE A 88 -5.11 2.33 8.30
N GLY A 89 -5.58 2.40 9.54
CA GLY A 89 -5.07 3.31 10.57
C GLY A 89 -3.59 3.10 10.85
N GLN A 90 -3.14 1.85 11.02
CA GLN A 90 -1.72 1.51 11.20
C GLN A 90 -0.85 1.95 10.01
N ILE A 91 -1.35 1.80 8.78
CA ILE A 91 -0.66 2.31 7.58
C ILE A 91 -0.52 3.82 7.65
N SER A 92 -1.62 4.54 7.94
CA SER A 92 -1.60 5.99 8.06
C SER A 92 -0.69 6.48 9.18
N ASP A 93 -0.61 5.74 10.29
CA ASP A 93 0.22 6.07 11.45
C ASP A 93 1.71 5.73 11.25
N SER A 94 2.02 4.84 10.30
CA SER A 94 3.41 4.48 9.95
C SER A 94 4.22 5.66 9.41
N GLY A 95 3.54 6.67 8.85
CA GLY A 95 4.16 7.83 8.23
C GLY A 95 4.73 7.58 6.83
N TYR A 96 4.55 6.38 6.28
CA TYR A 96 4.89 6.04 4.90
C TYR A 96 3.68 6.12 3.99
N ASP A 97 3.90 6.53 2.75
CA ASP A 97 2.91 6.41 1.69
C ASP A 97 2.70 4.92 1.35
N MET A 98 1.49 4.56 0.93
CA MET A 98 1.15 3.17 0.57
C MET A 98 2.09 2.58 -0.50
N GLU A 99 2.59 3.41 -1.41
CA GLU A 99 3.52 3.00 -2.47
C GLU A 99 4.86 2.47 -1.91
N VAL A 100 5.34 3.02 -0.79
CA VAL A 100 6.55 2.52 -0.11
C VAL A 100 6.30 1.13 0.47
N ILE A 101 5.14 0.94 1.11
CA ILE A 101 4.76 -0.35 1.71
C ILE A 101 4.56 -1.40 0.63
N GLU A 102 3.86 -1.07 -0.45
CA GLU A 102 3.67 -1.93 -1.62
C GLU A 102 5.01 -2.34 -2.23
N SER A 103 5.91 -1.37 -2.46
CA SER A 103 7.22 -1.61 -3.03
C SER A 103 8.10 -2.51 -2.16
N PHE A 104 8.01 -2.36 -0.83
CA PHE A 104 8.69 -3.24 0.12
C PHE A 104 8.18 -4.68 0.00
N ILE A 105 6.86 -4.85 -0.07
CA ILE A 105 6.24 -6.17 -0.14
C ILE A 105 6.53 -6.86 -1.48
N ASP A 106 6.56 -6.11 -2.57
CA ASP A 106 7.02 -6.63 -3.87
C ASP A 106 8.46 -7.15 -3.81
N CYS A 107 9.34 -6.45 -3.07
CA CYS A 107 10.73 -6.84 -2.92
C CYS A 107 10.95 -8.09 -2.04
N PHE A 108 10.18 -8.22 -0.95
CA PHE A 108 10.49 -9.20 0.11
C PHE A 108 9.38 -10.22 0.40
N GLY A 109 8.16 -10.01 -0.11
CA GLY A 109 7.03 -10.93 0.06
C GLY A 109 6.51 -11.06 1.50
N ILE A 110 6.75 -10.06 2.35
CA ILE A 110 6.28 -10.05 3.74
C ILE A 110 4.83 -9.57 3.77
N SER A 111 3.89 -10.45 4.11
CA SER A 111 2.45 -10.13 4.11
C SER A 111 1.92 -9.58 5.45
N ASP A 112 2.69 -9.70 6.53
CA ASP A 112 2.32 -9.11 7.82
C ASP A 112 2.67 -7.62 7.82
N LEU A 113 1.67 -6.77 8.01
CA LEU A 113 1.84 -5.32 7.92
C LEU A 113 2.78 -4.76 9.00
N ASN A 114 2.71 -5.28 10.23
CA ASN A 114 3.55 -4.79 11.32
C ASN A 114 5.01 -5.18 11.09
N GLU A 115 5.26 -6.43 10.69
CA GLU A 115 6.60 -6.86 10.28
C GLU A 115 7.10 -6.02 9.10
N ALA A 116 6.27 -5.76 8.09
CA ALA A 116 6.64 -4.92 6.96
C ALA A 116 7.04 -3.51 7.39
N ILE A 117 6.24 -2.84 8.22
CA ILE A 117 6.54 -1.49 8.73
C ILE A 117 7.84 -1.49 9.55
N ASP A 118 8.02 -2.47 10.44
CA ASP A 118 9.24 -2.59 11.25
C ASP A 118 10.49 -2.72 10.36
N ARG A 119 10.40 -3.54 9.30
CA ARG A 119 11.50 -3.72 8.35
C ARG A 119 11.75 -2.49 7.49
N ILE A 120 10.69 -1.80 7.03
CA ILE A 120 10.81 -0.54 6.28
C ILE A 120 11.59 0.47 7.11
N ASN A 121 11.27 0.61 8.41
CA ASN A 121 12.00 1.50 9.33
C ASN A 121 13.50 1.19 9.44
N GLU A 122 13.91 -0.07 9.23
CA GLU A 122 15.31 -0.49 9.33
C GLU A 122 16.08 -0.41 8.00
N CYS A 123 15.40 -0.56 6.87
CA CYS A 123 16.05 -0.80 5.58
C CYS A 123 15.68 0.16 4.47
N TYR A 124 14.62 0.96 4.60
CA TYR A 124 14.24 1.91 3.57
C TYR A 124 15.29 3.01 3.44
N VAL A 125 15.76 3.23 2.22
CA VAL A 125 16.83 4.19 1.90
C VAL A 125 16.24 5.47 1.32
N GLY A 126 15.30 5.34 0.39
CA GLY A 126 14.68 6.48 -0.28
C GLY A 126 14.15 6.13 -1.66
N GLU A 127 13.72 7.17 -2.38
CA GLU A 127 13.24 7.09 -3.76
C GLU A 127 14.28 7.70 -4.71
N TYR A 128 14.60 7.00 -5.80
CA TYR A 128 15.59 7.45 -6.80
C TYR A 128 15.13 7.09 -8.21
N SER A 129 15.51 7.89 -9.21
CA SER A 129 15.06 7.69 -10.60
C SER A 129 15.56 6.41 -11.25
N ASP A 130 16.72 5.90 -10.80
CA ASP A 130 17.44 4.76 -11.34
C ASP A 130 18.59 4.34 -10.41
N ASP A 131 19.08 3.11 -10.62
CA ASP A 131 20.13 2.50 -9.79
C ASP A 131 21.44 3.29 -9.84
N GLU A 132 21.77 3.91 -10.97
CA GLU A 132 23.01 4.69 -11.15
C GLU A 132 23.00 5.93 -10.27
N THR A 133 21.88 6.65 -10.26
CA THR A 133 21.65 7.83 -9.43
C THR A 133 21.68 7.48 -7.95
N PHE A 134 20.99 6.41 -7.56
CA PHE A 134 21.03 5.90 -6.17
C PHE A 134 22.46 5.58 -5.74
N VAL A 135 23.17 4.76 -6.51
CA VAL A 135 24.51 4.28 -6.14
C VAL A 135 25.55 5.39 -6.16
N GLN A 136 25.45 6.33 -7.09
CA GLN A 136 26.32 7.51 -7.09
C GLN A 136 26.18 8.30 -5.79
N LEU A 137 24.95 8.65 -5.40
CA LEU A 137 24.70 9.40 -4.17
C LEU A 137 25.16 8.62 -2.94
N LEU A 138 24.83 7.33 -2.86
CA LEU A 138 25.24 6.45 -1.77
C LEU A 138 26.76 6.50 -1.58
N LEU A 139 27.54 6.26 -2.65
CA LEU A 139 29.00 6.16 -2.56
C LEU A 139 29.70 7.52 -2.34
N GLU A 140 29.10 8.61 -2.81
CA GLU A 140 29.56 9.97 -2.51
C GLU A 140 29.31 10.35 -1.04
N GLU A 141 28.17 9.95 -0.48
CA GLU A 141 27.79 10.23 0.91
C GLU A 141 28.54 9.35 1.93
N THR A 142 28.78 8.08 1.63
CA THR A 142 29.60 7.19 2.49
C THR A 142 31.09 7.55 2.43
N GLY A 143 31.52 8.25 1.38
CA GLY A 143 32.91 8.59 1.13
C GLY A 143 33.73 7.43 0.52
N ASP A 144 33.06 6.38 0.04
CA ASP A 144 33.69 5.29 -0.72
C ASP A 144 34.25 5.79 -2.06
N ILE A 145 33.62 6.83 -2.62
CA ILE A 145 34.18 7.62 -3.73
C ILE A 145 34.92 8.84 -3.18
N PRO A 146 36.23 9.00 -3.48
CA PRO A 146 36.97 10.18 -3.06
C PRO A 146 36.40 11.48 -3.68
N GLN A 147 36.19 12.51 -2.86
CA GLN A 147 35.68 13.81 -3.33
C GLN A 147 36.60 14.56 -4.32
N ASN A 148 37.86 14.14 -4.45
CA ASN A 148 38.87 14.80 -5.28
C ASN A 148 39.27 13.99 -6.51
N ILE A 149 38.33 13.24 -7.11
CA ILE A 149 38.58 12.56 -8.39
C ILE A 149 38.82 13.61 -9.47
N PRO A 150 39.95 13.56 -10.20
CA PRO A 150 40.18 14.47 -11.32
C PRO A 150 39.11 14.32 -12.41
N SER A 151 38.66 15.44 -13.00
CA SER A 151 37.55 15.47 -13.97
C SER A 151 37.76 14.67 -15.26
N TYR A 152 38.99 14.22 -15.53
CA TYR A 152 39.32 13.34 -16.66
C TYR A 152 39.20 11.84 -16.34
N ILE A 153 38.87 11.48 -15.10
CA ILE A 153 38.49 10.11 -14.72
C ILE A 153 36.97 10.01 -14.82
N CYS A 154 36.49 8.97 -15.50
CA CYS A 154 35.08 8.64 -15.61
C CYS A 154 34.81 7.34 -14.84
N ILE A 155 33.69 7.28 -14.13
CA ILE A 155 33.20 6.08 -13.46
C ILE A 155 32.17 5.42 -14.38
N ASP A 156 32.28 4.11 -14.54
CA ASP A 156 31.25 3.29 -15.19
C ASP A 156 30.14 3.01 -14.17
N TRP A 157 29.14 3.90 -14.14
CA TRP A 157 28.04 3.84 -13.18
C TRP A 157 27.12 2.64 -13.40
N GLU A 158 26.90 2.24 -14.65
CA GLU A 158 26.10 1.05 -14.98
C GLU A 158 26.71 -0.21 -14.34
N SER A 159 28.02 -0.42 -14.52
CA SER A 159 28.73 -1.55 -13.91
C SER A 159 28.82 -1.45 -12.39
N THR A 160 29.03 -0.23 -11.87
CA THR A 160 29.12 0.00 -10.42
C THR A 160 27.79 -0.28 -9.75
N ALA A 161 26.70 0.24 -10.31
CA ALA A 161 25.35 0.05 -9.81
C ALA A 161 24.96 -1.42 -9.78
N ARG A 162 25.19 -2.17 -10.87
CA ARG A 162 24.94 -3.63 -10.90
C ARG A 162 25.66 -4.39 -9.78
N ASN A 163 26.85 -3.95 -9.37
CA ASN A 163 27.59 -4.60 -8.29
C ASN A 163 27.07 -4.21 -6.91
N VAL A 164 26.74 -2.94 -6.71
CA VAL A 164 26.23 -2.45 -5.42
C VAL A 164 24.81 -2.94 -5.16
N MET A 165 23.98 -3.02 -6.19
CA MET A 165 22.60 -3.50 -6.10
C MET A 165 22.46 -4.99 -5.71
N TYR A 166 23.55 -5.75 -5.56
CA TYR A 166 23.46 -7.08 -4.93
C TYR A 166 23.09 -7.01 -3.44
N ASP A 167 23.34 -5.88 -2.78
CA ASP A 167 23.01 -5.66 -1.37
C ASP A 167 21.70 -4.87 -1.17
N TYR A 168 20.97 -4.58 -2.27
CA TYR A 168 19.75 -3.77 -2.27
C TYR A 168 18.65 -4.38 -3.13
N SER A 169 17.40 -4.09 -2.79
CA SER A 169 16.21 -4.40 -3.58
C SER A 169 15.47 -3.11 -3.92
N THR A 170 14.81 -3.08 -5.08
CA THR A 170 13.98 -1.94 -5.48
C THR A 170 12.69 -2.38 -6.21
N SER A 171 11.62 -1.64 -5.96
CA SER A 171 10.35 -1.66 -6.71
C SER A 171 9.80 -0.23 -6.74
N ASN A 172 9.14 0.17 -7.83
CA ASN A 172 8.62 1.52 -8.06
C ASN A 172 9.56 2.65 -7.59
N ASN A 173 10.85 2.58 -7.94
CA ASN A 173 11.88 3.56 -7.58
C ASN A 173 12.17 3.70 -6.08
N HIS A 174 11.56 2.90 -5.21
CA HIS A 174 11.88 2.84 -3.79
C HIS A 174 12.98 1.81 -3.53
N TYR A 175 14.00 2.19 -2.77
CA TYR A 175 15.20 1.39 -2.52
C TYR A 175 15.27 0.93 -1.07
N PHE A 176 15.59 -0.34 -0.89
CA PHE A 176 15.68 -1.00 0.41
C PHE A 176 16.99 -1.77 0.50
N ARG A 177 17.67 -1.70 1.65
CA ARG A 177 18.80 -2.58 1.93
C ARG A 177 18.31 -4.01 2.15
N SER A 178 18.90 -4.99 1.47
CA SER A 178 18.56 -6.40 1.66
C SER A 178 19.00 -6.92 3.04
N PHE A 179 18.35 -7.97 3.55
CA PHE A 179 18.59 -8.57 4.87
C PHE A 179 18.49 -10.10 4.87
#